data_AF-A0A1H8HBM2-F1
#
_entry.id   AF-A0A1H8HBM2-F1
#
_cell.length_a   1.000
_cell.length_b   1.000
_cell.length_c   1.000
_cell.angle_alpha   90.00
_cell.angle_beta   90.00
_cell.angle_gamma   90.00
#
_symmetry.space_group_name_H-M   'P 1'
#
loop_
_entity.id
_entity.type
_entity.pdbx_description
1 polymer ?
#
loop_
_entity_poly.entity_id
_entity_poly.type
_entity_poly.pdbx_seq_one_letter_code
_entity_poly.pdbx_strand_id
1 'polypeptide(L)'
;MGQTMQPGWGYAGQGAAGGAAGGTAGGTAGGRLSPGARVTGVLICAVLLGVELAWVVRDVRAAGVHDTVWMWLALRNPAERGPFPATGGLDVVLVAALAGALIAGRRLASCWAFLAAGLFALVFRVPGLWVFTARWSKGTPLHDRALSTAVAFTVGGAALVLVALLGRQPADAAPAGAAPRDAEPAPPGAAAGIVAGLALVAVALETAGWQVFYLHQYGGRDYPPHLYKHLVTGEGTLSSLLAPPFAYAAWLTAVLAVVCAVLAFRRAPAARPLGLALGLLVLFDGVIDLCSWHAAHLLFKTRDVPTSLVAEQVFAVFDIAAGLLVLVLLAQRGTVRPGTPAGPAWPPRQPPAWQAAGGQRPAWGSPYQQPPLPPGYQVPHQSPGAGGFGPPPELPPNLPPGTPPPPAGPPATPPPGPGAPPRDWPSDSR
;
A
#
# COMPACT_ATOMS: atom_id res chain seq x y z
N MET A 1 -27.87 -59.23 18.15
CA MET A 1 -28.22 -57.96 18.83
C MET A 1 -27.04 -57.01 18.65
N GLY A 2 -27.08 -55.84 18.03
CA GLY A 2 -28.10 -55.09 17.29
C GLY A 2 -27.40 -54.35 16.13
N GLN A 3 -28.01 -54.36 14.95
CA GLN A 3 -28.70 -53.22 14.33
C GLN A 3 -27.86 -51.94 14.18
N THR A 4 -27.35 -51.78 12.96
CA THR A 4 -26.79 -50.58 12.36
C THR A 4 -27.92 -49.59 12.00
N MET A 5 -27.87 -48.37 12.55
CA MET A 5 -28.67 -47.23 12.09
C MET A 5 -27.89 -46.44 11.02
N GLN A 6 -28.42 -46.43 9.79
CA GLN A 6 -28.11 -45.42 8.77
C GLN A 6 -29.15 -44.28 8.88
N PRO A 7 -28.74 -43.00 8.84
CA PRO A 7 -29.64 -41.91 8.50
C PRO A 7 -29.68 -41.75 6.97
N GLY A 8 -30.87 -42.01 6.40
CA GLY A 8 -31.19 -41.72 5.01
C GLY A 8 -31.40 -40.22 4.80
N TRP A 9 -30.76 -39.67 3.77
CA TRP A 9 -31.08 -38.34 3.24
C TRP A 9 -32.12 -38.51 2.13
N GLY A 10 -33.35 -38.08 2.42
CA GLY A 10 -34.45 -38.07 1.47
C GLY A 10 -34.21 -37.08 0.34
N TYR A 11 -34.28 -37.59 -0.90
CA TYR A 11 -34.49 -36.78 -2.09
C TYR A 11 -35.93 -36.30 -2.13
N ALA A 12 -36.12 -34.98 -2.10
CA ALA A 12 -37.42 -34.36 -2.33
C ALA A 12 -37.29 -33.24 -3.37
N GLY A 13 -38.11 -33.34 -4.41
CA GLY A 13 -38.82 -32.17 -4.93
C GLY A 13 -38.17 -31.40 -6.07
N GLN A 14 -38.29 -31.94 -7.27
CA GLN A 14 -38.25 -31.19 -8.53
C GLN A 14 -39.56 -30.39 -8.66
N GLY A 15 -39.48 -29.09 -8.97
CA GLY A 15 -40.61 -28.33 -9.52
C GLY A 15 -40.79 -26.91 -8.96
N ALA A 16 -40.31 -25.92 -9.70
CA ALA A 16 -41.04 -24.68 -10.00
C ALA A 16 -40.17 -23.77 -10.87
N ALA A 17 -40.47 -23.76 -12.17
CA ALA A 17 -40.10 -22.68 -13.06
C ALA A 17 -40.85 -21.41 -12.61
N GLY A 18 -40.10 -20.41 -12.13
CA GLY A 18 -40.60 -19.08 -11.78
C GLY A 18 -39.58 -18.05 -12.23
N GLY A 19 -40.02 -17.11 -13.08
CA GLY A 19 -39.18 -16.23 -13.89
C GLY A 19 -38.05 -15.55 -13.13
N ALA A 20 -36.82 -15.85 -13.55
CA ALA A 20 -35.64 -15.10 -13.19
C ALA A 20 -35.71 -13.72 -13.87
N ALA A 21 -36.31 -12.76 -13.16
CA ALA A 21 -36.02 -11.36 -13.39
C ALA A 21 -34.49 -11.20 -13.29
N GLY A 22 -33.87 -10.87 -14.41
CA GLY A 22 -32.45 -10.57 -14.53
C GLY A 22 -32.10 -9.34 -13.72
N GLY A 23 -31.94 -9.52 -12.41
CA GLY A 23 -31.19 -8.60 -11.56
C GLY A 23 -29.74 -8.68 -12.01
N THR A 24 -29.38 -7.83 -12.97
CA THR A 24 -28.00 -7.57 -13.37
C THR A 24 -27.17 -7.49 -12.11
N ALA A 25 -26.32 -8.50 -11.89
CA ALA A 25 -25.35 -8.52 -10.81
C ALA A 25 -24.63 -7.18 -10.85
N GLY A 26 -24.97 -6.31 -9.90
CA GLY A 26 -24.48 -4.96 -9.81
C GLY A 26 -22.96 -5.04 -9.85
N GLY A 27 -22.39 -4.69 -10.99
CA GLY A 27 -20.96 -4.70 -11.18
C GLY A 27 -20.38 -3.92 -10.02
N THR A 28 -19.47 -4.53 -9.26
CA THR A 28 -18.70 -3.85 -8.23
C THR A 28 -17.81 -2.83 -8.92
N ALA A 29 -18.42 -1.77 -9.41
CA ALA A 29 -17.81 -0.69 -10.16
C ALA A 29 -16.89 0.05 -9.20
N GLY A 30 -15.70 0.39 -9.71
CA GLY A 30 -14.66 1.03 -8.94
C GLY A 30 -15.14 2.23 -8.16
N GLY A 31 -14.90 2.19 -6.85
CA GLY A 31 -15.16 3.35 -6.01
C GLY A 31 -14.01 4.35 -6.14
N ARG A 32 -14.29 5.53 -6.67
CA ARG A 32 -13.40 6.69 -6.48
C ARG A 32 -13.55 7.19 -5.05
N LEU A 33 -12.50 7.73 -4.46
CA LEU A 33 -12.65 8.39 -3.15
C LEU A 33 -13.15 9.82 -3.30
N SER A 34 -14.03 10.23 -2.38
CA SER A 34 -14.36 11.65 -2.25
C SER A 34 -13.08 12.46 -1.93
N PRO A 35 -13.00 13.74 -2.35
CA PRO A 35 -11.82 14.57 -2.07
C PRO A 35 -11.46 14.62 -0.58
N GLY A 36 -12.47 14.71 0.30
CA GLY A 36 -12.28 14.69 1.75
C GLY A 36 -11.70 13.36 2.25
N ALA A 37 -12.28 12.24 1.85
CA ALA A 37 -11.77 10.91 2.21
C ALA A 37 -10.31 10.72 1.76
N ARG A 38 -9.97 11.21 0.56
CA ARG A 38 -8.60 11.14 0.04
C ARG A 38 -7.62 11.96 0.87
N VAL A 39 -7.96 13.22 1.19
CA VAL A 39 -7.10 14.07 2.03
C VAL A 39 -6.92 13.45 3.41
N THR A 40 -8.00 12.98 4.04
CA THR A 40 -7.93 12.29 5.34
C THR A 40 -7.03 11.05 5.26
N GLY A 41 -7.20 10.21 4.24
CA GLY A 41 -6.36 9.03 4.05
C GLY A 41 -4.86 9.37 3.87
N VAL A 42 -4.56 10.39 3.06
CA VAL A 42 -3.19 10.91 2.89
C VAL A 42 -2.60 11.39 4.22
N LEU A 43 -3.36 12.16 4.99
CA LEU A 43 -2.89 12.68 6.29
C LEU A 43 -2.63 11.56 7.28
N ILE A 44 -3.54 10.58 7.41
CA ILE A 44 -3.34 9.43 8.30
C ILE A 44 -2.11 8.63 7.86
N CYS A 45 -1.98 8.31 6.57
CA CYS A 45 -0.79 7.61 6.05
C CYS A 45 0.50 8.39 6.33
N ALA A 46 0.51 9.70 6.15
CA ALA A 46 1.69 10.53 6.39
C ALA A 46 2.08 10.54 7.88
N VAL A 47 1.11 10.63 8.79
CA VAL A 47 1.35 10.57 10.24
C VAL A 47 1.90 9.21 10.65
N LEU A 48 1.25 8.12 10.25
CA LEU A 48 1.72 6.76 10.57
C LEU A 48 3.11 6.51 9.99
N LEU A 49 3.35 6.89 8.74
CA LEU A 49 4.66 6.79 8.11
C LEU A 49 5.73 7.59 8.86
N GLY A 50 5.40 8.81 9.30
CA GLY A 50 6.31 9.64 10.11
C GLY A 50 6.66 8.98 11.45
N VAL A 51 5.71 8.31 12.10
CA VAL A 51 5.97 7.56 13.34
C VAL A 51 6.88 6.36 13.10
N GLU A 52 6.65 5.55 12.06
CA GLU A 52 7.57 4.44 11.73
C GLU A 52 8.98 4.95 11.41
N LEU A 53 9.08 6.00 10.59
CA LEU A 53 10.38 6.56 10.23
C LEU A 53 11.13 7.12 11.44
N ALA A 54 10.42 7.65 12.44
CA ALA A 54 11.03 8.10 13.70
C ALA A 54 11.65 6.92 14.48
N TRP A 55 10.99 5.76 14.48
CA TRP A 55 11.54 4.53 15.07
C TRP A 55 12.75 4.00 14.30
N VAL A 56 12.69 3.99 12.96
CA VAL A 56 13.83 3.64 12.11
C VAL A 56 15.03 4.57 12.36
N VAL A 57 14.81 5.89 12.37
CA VAL A 57 15.89 6.86 12.63
C VAL A 57 16.47 6.68 14.03
N ARG A 58 15.65 6.33 15.02
CA ARG A 58 16.10 6.03 16.38
C ARG A 58 17.02 4.80 16.39
N ASP A 59 16.63 3.70 15.75
CA ASP A 59 17.45 2.48 15.70
C ASP A 59 18.77 2.74 14.94
N VAL A 60 18.72 3.45 13.81
CA VAL A 60 19.91 3.88 13.06
C VAL A 60 20.83 4.75 13.90
N ARG A 61 20.31 5.66 14.72
CA ARG A 61 21.14 6.48 15.63
C ARG A 61 21.73 5.67 16.77
N ALA A 62 21.04 4.62 17.22
CA ALA A 62 21.44 3.82 18.37
C ALA A 62 22.45 2.71 17.99
N ALA A 63 22.32 2.12 16.81
CA ALA A 63 23.14 0.99 16.35
C ALA A 63 23.99 1.33 15.10
N GLY A 64 23.64 2.37 14.34
CA GLY A 64 24.20 2.62 13.01
C GLY A 64 23.39 1.93 11.90
N VAL A 65 23.51 2.43 10.66
CA VAL A 65 22.74 1.92 9.50
C VAL A 65 23.02 0.44 9.24
N HIS A 66 24.30 0.06 9.22
CA HIS A 66 24.72 -1.32 8.95
C HIS A 66 24.12 -2.28 9.98
N ASP A 67 24.34 -2.02 11.26
CA ASP A 67 23.84 -2.88 12.34
C ASP A 67 22.31 -2.92 12.38
N THR A 68 21.63 -1.81 12.06
CA THR A 68 20.16 -1.79 11.97
C THR A 68 19.66 -2.73 10.88
N VAL A 69 20.27 -2.69 9.69
CA VAL A 69 19.91 -3.60 8.60
C VAL A 69 20.23 -5.05 8.97
N TRP A 70 21.37 -5.31 9.62
CA TRP A 70 21.73 -6.65 10.08
C TRP A 70 20.76 -7.19 11.14
N MET A 71 20.27 -6.34 12.05
CA MET A 71 19.22 -6.71 13.00
C MET A 71 17.89 -7.00 12.28
N TRP A 72 17.50 -6.21 11.28
CA TRP A 72 16.28 -6.47 10.50
C TRP A 72 16.33 -7.78 9.72
N LEU A 73 17.52 -8.19 9.30
CA LEU A 73 17.79 -9.47 8.62
C LEU A 73 18.02 -10.64 9.59
N ALA A 74 17.79 -10.43 10.90
CA ALA A 74 18.05 -11.41 11.96
C ALA A 74 19.47 -12.03 11.91
N LEU A 75 20.45 -11.26 11.43
CA LEU A 75 21.85 -11.66 11.36
C LEU A 75 22.63 -11.34 12.64
N ARG A 76 22.03 -10.57 13.56
CA ARG A 76 22.63 -10.20 14.85
C ARG A 76 21.63 -10.46 15.97
N ASN A 77 22.07 -11.14 17.01
CA ASN A 77 21.22 -11.44 18.15
C ASN A 77 21.01 -10.15 18.98
N PRO A 78 19.76 -9.74 19.27
CA PRO A 78 19.48 -8.58 20.14
C PRO A 78 20.15 -8.65 21.52
N ALA A 79 20.51 -9.85 21.99
CA ALA A 79 21.21 -10.06 23.25
C ALA A 79 22.69 -9.63 23.21
N GLU A 80 23.28 -9.39 22.03
CA GLU A 80 24.68 -9.02 21.86
C GLU A 80 24.92 -7.52 22.11
N ARG A 81 24.95 -7.13 23.39
CA ARG A 81 25.46 -5.85 23.94
C ARG A 81 25.03 -4.57 23.19
N GLY A 82 23.78 -4.50 22.78
CA GLY A 82 23.18 -3.31 22.16
C GLY A 82 21.83 -2.94 22.76
N PRO A 83 21.32 -1.73 22.47
CA PRO A 83 19.94 -1.39 22.77
C PRO A 83 19.00 -2.32 21.98
N PHE A 84 17.99 -2.86 22.66
CA PHE A 84 16.98 -3.71 22.02
C PHE A 84 16.32 -2.97 20.85
N PRO A 85 16.29 -3.54 19.63
CA PRO A 85 15.82 -2.84 18.45
C PRO A 85 14.33 -2.54 18.58
N ALA A 86 13.94 -1.32 18.21
CA ALA A 86 12.52 -0.98 18.19
C ALA A 86 11.83 -1.56 16.96
N THR A 87 12.54 -1.59 15.82
CA THR A 87 12.04 -1.99 14.51
C THR A 87 12.62 -3.30 14.02
N GLY A 88 11.88 -4.00 13.16
CA GLY A 88 12.26 -5.24 12.49
C GLY A 88 11.87 -5.26 11.02
N GLY A 89 12.03 -6.42 10.38
CA GLY A 89 11.74 -6.58 8.94
C GLY A 89 10.32 -6.21 8.52
N LEU A 90 9.33 -6.52 9.34
CA LEU A 90 7.94 -6.16 9.08
C LEU A 90 7.71 -4.64 8.99
N ASP A 91 8.52 -3.85 9.70
CA ASP A 91 8.37 -2.40 9.70
C ASP A 91 8.85 -1.79 8.38
N VAL A 92 9.82 -2.43 7.73
CA VAL A 92 10.23 -2.09 6.35
C VAL A 92 9.06 -2.29 5.38
N VAL A 93 8.33 -3.41 5.52
CA VAL A 93 7.14 -3.70 4.71
C VAL A 93 6.04 -2.68 4.98
N LEU A 94 5.82 -2.34 6.25
CA LEU A 94 4.80 -1.36 6.66
C LEU A 94 5.12 0.05 6.14
N VAL A 95 6.38 0.48 6.23
CA VAL A 95 6.88 1.72 5.63
C VAL A 95 6.64 1.74 4.13
N ALA A 96 6.96 0.65 3.42
CA ALA A 96 6.73 0.54 1.97
C ALA A 96 5.23 0.59 1.62
N ALA A 97 4.37 -0.09 2.38
CA ALA A 97 2.92 -0.08 2.19
C ALA A 97 2.33 1.32 2.42
N LEU A 98 2.72 2.00 3.51
CA LEU A 98 2.27 3.36 3.82
C LEU A 98 2.77 4.39 2.81
N ALA A 99 4.04 4.31 2.40
CA ALA A 99 4.60 5.17 1.36
C ALA A 99 3.91 4.94 0.00
N GLY A 100 3.67 3.67 -0.37
CA GLY A 100 2.92 3.31 -1.56
C GLY A 100 1.50 3.86 -1.55
N ALA A 101 0.82 3.78 -0.42
CA ALA A 101 -0.51 4.36 -0.24
C ALA A 101 -0.50 5.90 -0.31
N LEU A 102 0.50 6.55 0.27
CA LEU A 102 0.68 8.00 0.19
C LEU A 102 0.89 8.48 -1.26
N ILE A 103 1.73 7.77 -2.03
CA ILE A 103 1.97 8.05 -3.45
C ILE A 103 0.69 7.79 -4.25
N ALA A 104 -0.01 6.69 -3.98
CA ALA A 104 -1.27 6.34 -4.62
C ALA A 104 -2.38 7.37 -4.32
N GLY A 105 -2.36 7.99 -3.14
CA GLY A 105 -3.27 9.06 -2.71
C GLY A 105 -3.27 10.30 -3.60
N ARG A 106 -2.29 10.44 -4.51
CA ARG A 106 -2.30 11.47 -5.57
C ARG A 106 -3.27 11.15 -6.72
N ARG A 107 -3.86 9.96 -6.75
CA ARG A 107 -4.78 9.49 -7.79
C ARG A 107 -6.18 9.29 -7.22
N LEU A 108 -7.21 9.39 -8.06
CA LEU A 108 -8.61 9.21 -7.63
C LEU A 108 -8.96 7.77 -7.19
N ALA A 109 -8.16 6.78 -7.58
CA ALA A 109 -8.38 5.37 -7.30
C ALA A 109 -7.49 4.80 -6.19
N SER A 110 -7.21 5.59 -5.15
CA SER A 110 -6.33 5.21 -4.04
C SER A 110 -7.00 4.36 -2.95
N CYS A 111 -8.31 4.07 -3.05
CA CYS A 111 -9.06 3.37 -1.99
C CYS A 111 -8.42 2.04 -1.60
N TRP A 112 -8.03 1.23 -2.58
CA TRP A 112 -7.48 -0.09 -2.33
C TRP A 112 -6.06 -0.03 -1.73
N ALA A 113 -5.31 1.04 -2.02
CA ALA A 113 -4.00 1.26 -1.41
C ALA A 113 -4.13 1.68 0.06
N PHE A 114 -5.07 2.57 0.40
CA PHE A 114 -5.40 2.90 1.79
C PHE A 114 -5.96 1.70 2.54
N LEU A 115 -6.81 0.88 1.90
CA LEU A 115 -7.32 -0.34 2.51
C LEU A 115 -6.19 -1.31 2.84
N ALA A 116 -5.27 -1.56 1.90
CA ALA A 116 -4.15 -2.47 2.11
C ALA A 116 -3.21 -1.96 3.23
N ALA A 117 -2.79 -0.69 3.16
CA ALA A 117 -1.92 -0.09 4.17
C ALA A 117 -2.60 -0.02 5.55
N GLY A 118 -3.88 0.35 5.60
CA GLY A 118 -4.67 0.39 6.82
C GLY A 118 -4.85 -0.99 7.43
N LEU A 119 -5.10 -2.02 6.60
CA LEU A 119 -5.21 -3.40 7.05
C LEU A 119 -3.88 -3.86 7.65
N PHE A 120 -2.76 -3.73 6.94
CA PHE A 120 -1.43 -4.10 7.45
C PHE A 120 -1.09 -3.38 8.76
N ALA A 121 -1.27 -2.05 8.82
CA ALA A 121 -1.05 -1.26 10.03
C ALA A 121 -1.90 -1.76 11.20
N LEU A 122 -3.18 -2.05 10.94
CA LEU A 122 -4.11 -2.54 11.96
C LEU A 122 -3.71 -3.95 12.44
N VAL A 123 -3.68 -4.93 11.55
CA VAL A 123 -3.57 -6.33 11.94
C VAL A 123 -2.21 -6.65 12.57
N PHE A 124 -1.13 -6.04 12.10
CA PHE A 124 0.20 -6.29 12.63
C PHE A 124 0.55 -5.48 13.88
N ARG A 125 -0.18 -4.39 14.19
CA ARG A 125 0.08 -3.57 15.40
C ARG A 125 -0.95 -3.73 16.51
N VAL A 126 -2.10 -4.31 16.22
CA VAL A 126 -3.07 -4.76 17.25
C VAL A 126 -2.43 -5.65 18.33
N PRO A 127 -1.48 -6.56 18.02
CA PRO A 127 -0.72 -7.26 19.04
C PRO A 127 -0.03 -6.42 20.10
N GLY A 128 0.48 -5.26 19.72
CA GLY A 128 1.13 -4.35 20.65
C GLY A 128 0.20 -3.94 21.81
N LEU A 129 -1.12 -3.92 21.60
CA LEU A 129 -2.07 -3.55 22.65
C LEU A 129 -2.11 -4.56 23.79
N TRP A 130 -2.16 -5.87 23.52
CA TRP A 130 -2.15 -6.86 24.60
C TRP A 130 -0.73 -7.13 25.11
N VAL A 131 0.28 -7.03 24.25
CA VAL A 131 1.69 -7.18 24.63
C VAL A 131 2.08 -6.11 25.66
N PHE A 132 1.82 -4.84 25.37
CA PHE A 132 2.20 -3.71 26.24
C PHE A 132 1.17 -3.37 27.32
N THR A 133 0.09 -4.14 27.44
CA THR A 133 -0.78 -4.07 28.64
C THR A 133 -0.59 -5.26 29.56
N ALA A 134 0.16 -6.27 29.12
CA ALA A 134 0.49 -7.43 29.93
C ALA A 134 1.41 -7.06 31.10
N ARG A 135 1.38 -7.87 32.16
CA ARG A 135 2.23 -7.64 33.34
C ARG A 135 3.71 -7.86 33.04
N TRP A 136 4.04 -8.79 32.15
CA TRP A 136 5.42 -9.18 31.85
C TRP A 136 6.18 -8.11 31.04
N SER A 137 5.48 -7.24 30.31
CA SER A 137 6.11 -6.13 29.57
C SER A 137 6.45 -4.94 30.46
N LYS A 138 5.97 -4.91 31.72
CA LYS A 138 6.26 -3.81 32.64
C LYS A 138 7.75 -3.78 32.95
N GLY A 139 8.39 -2.65 32.65
CA GLY A 139 9.83 -2.46 32.81
C GLY A 139 10.63 -2.57 31.52
N THR A 140 10.01 -2.93 30.37
CA THR A 140 10.69 -2.80 29.09
C THR A 140 11.01 -1.32 28.81
N PRO A 141 12.22 -0.99 28.34
CA PRO A 141 12.54 0.39 27.98
C PRO A 141 11.55 0.89 26.92
N LEU A 142 11.11 2.15 27.04
CA LEU A 142 10.21 2.81 26.09
C LEU A 142 8.80 2.23 26.01
N HIS A 143 8.41 1.43 26.99
CA HIS A 143 7.08 0.82 27.09
C HIS A 143 5.94 1.75 26.67
N ASP A 144 5.87 2.95 27.27
CA ASP A 144 4.77 3.89 27.00
C ASP A 144 4.77 4.45 25.58
N ARG A 145 5.96 4.58 24.96
CA ARG A 145 6.09 5.00 23.56
C ARG A 145 5.70 3.88 22.61
N ALA A 146 6.03 2.63 22.94
CA ALA A 146 5.63 1.48 22.15
C ALA A 146 4.12 1.25 22.23
N LEU A 147 3.53 1.36 23.43
CA LEU A 147 2.09 1.29 23.64
C LEU A 147 1.35 2.40 22.88
N SER A 148 1.82 3.65 22.95
CA SER A 148 1.20 4.75 22.20
C SER A 148 1.32 4.57 20.69
N THR A 149 2.43 3.99 20.21
CA THR A 149 2.59 3.60 18.80
C THR A 149 1.59 2.50 18.43
N ALA A 150 1.45 1.45 19.23
CA ALA A 150 0.48 0.38 18.98
C ALA A 150 -0.96 0.91 18.91
N VAL A 151 -1.34 1.83 19.82
CA VAL A 151 -2.63 2.52 19.79
C VAL A 151 -2.78 3.36 18.52
N ALA A 152 -1.79 4.19 18.19
CA ALA A 152 -1.82 5.06 17.02
C ALA A 152 -1.97 4.27 15.72
N PHE A 153 -1.26 3.15 15.56
CA PHE A 153 -1.35 2.29 14.38
C PHE A 153 -2.64 1.49 14.32
N THR A 154 -3.14 1.02 15.46
CA THR A 154 -4.43 0.33 15.51
C THR A 154 -5.57 1.28 15.10
N VAL A 155 -5.64 2.46 15.74
CA VAL A 155 -6.67 3.45 15.45
C VAL A 155 -6.51 4.02 14.04
N GLY A 156 -5.29 4.39 13.65
CA GLY A 156 -4.99 4.93 12.32
C GLY A 156 -5.23 3.91 11.20
N GLY A 157 -4.86 2.65 11.43
CA GLY A 157 -5.14 1.55 10.50
C GLY A 157 -6.63 1.30 10.33
N ALA A 158 -7.38 1.23 11.44
CA ALA A 158 -8.85 1.13 11.40
C ALA A 158 -9.48 2.33 10.67
N ALA A 159 -9.01 3.55 10.96
CA ALA A 159 -9.48 4.76 10.28
C ALA A 159 -9.20 4.73 8.77
N LEU A 160 -8.03 4.24 8.33
CA LEU A 160 -7.72 4.07 6.91
C LEU A 160 -8.64 3.05 6.23
N VAL A 161 -8.93 1.93 6.90
CA VAL A 161 -9.90 0.94 6.41
C VAL A 161 -11.28 1.58 6.24
N LEU A 162 -11.75 2.32 7.25
CA LEU A 162 -13.05 3.00 7.21
C LEU A 162 -13.10 4.09 6.12
N VAL A 163 -12.05 4.90 5.99
CA VAL A 163 -11.92 5.90 4.91
C VAL A 163 -11.97 5.22 3.54
N ALA A 164 -11.30 4.08 3.37
CA ALA A 164 -11.29 3.34 2.13
C ALA A 164 -12.64 2.70 1.78
N LEU A 165 -13.41 2.26 2.78
CA LEU A 165 -14.72 1.62 2.59
C LEU A 165 -15.85 2.64 2.44
N LEU A 166 -15.93 3.60 3.36
CA LEU A 166 -17.01 4.60 3.44
C LEU A 166 -16.79 5.78 2.49
N GLY A 167 -15.53 6.08 2.15
CA GLY A 167 -15.19 7.19 1.25
C GLY A 167 -15.46 6.90 -0.23
N ARG A 168 -15.91 5.69 -0.58
CA ARG A 168 -16.19 5.28 -1.96
C ARG A 168 -17.42 6.00 -2.49
N GLN A 169 -17.25 6.67 -3.63
CA GLN A 169 -18.36 7.19 -4.42
C GLN A 169 -18.72 6.22 -5.55
N PRO A 170 -20.01 6.14 -5.92
CA PRO A 170 -20.46 5.32 -7.05
C PRO A 170 -19.77 5.74 -8.34
N ALA A 171 -19.49 4.78 -9.23
CA ALA A 171 -18.84 5.05 -10.51
C ALA A 171 -19.65 6.01 -11.39
N ASP A 172 -20.98 6.02 -11.23
CA ASP A 172 -21.91 6.85 -12.01
C ASP A 172 -21.81 8.35 -11.68
N ALA A 173 -21.17 8.71 -10.55
CA ALA A 173 -20.96 10.10 -10.15
C ALA A 173 -19.74 10.77 -10.84
N ALA A 174 -19.11 10.09 -11.81
CA ALA A 174 -17.95 10.60 -12.51
C ALA A 174 -18.32 11.82 -13.39
N PRO A 175 -17.66 12.99 -13.21
CA PRO A 175 -17.84 14.10 -14.13
C PRO A 175 -17.43 13.68 -15.55
N ALA A 176 -18.26 14.00 -16.53
CA ALA A 176 -17.96 13.77 -17.94
C ALA A 176 -16.64 14.47 -18.31
N GLY A 177 -15.62 13.69 -18.70
CA GLY A 177 -14.30 14.22 -19.08
C GLY A 177 -13.16 14.03 -18.07
N ALA A 178 -13.34 13.20 -17.03
CA ALA A 178 -12.22 12.81 -16.16
C ALA A 178 -11.03 12.27 -16.97
N ALA A 179 -9.82 12.72 -16.64
CA ALA A 179 -8.64 12.38 -17.41
C ALA A 179 -8.34 10.86 -17.35
N PRO A 180 -7.69 10.26 -18.36
CA PRO A 180 -7.32 8.84 -18.34
C PRO A 180 -6.46 8.43 -17.14
N ARG A 181 -5.75 9.37 -16.50
CA ARG A 181 -4.98 9.15 -15.27
C ARG A 181 -5.85 8.87 -14.03
N ASP A 182 -7.13 9.22 -14.11
CA ASP A 182 -8.13 9.04 -13.06
C ASP A 182 -9.01 7.81 -13.30
N ALA A 183 -8.70 7.04 -14.34
CA ALA A 183 -9.30 5.74 -14.59
C ALA A 183 -8.91 4.75 -13.48
N GLU A 184 -9.83 3.84 -13.16
CA GLU A 184 -9.59 2.79 -12.19
C GLU A 184 -8.38 1.92 -12.61
N PRO A 185 -7.56 1.45 -11.65
CA PRO A 185 -6.49 0.52 -11.94
C PRO A 185 -7.04 -0.68 -12.71
N ALA A 186 -6.46 -0.93 -13.89
CA ALA A 186 -6.80 -2.11 -14.66
C ALA A 186 -6.58 -3.35 -13.77
N PRO A 187 -7.55 -4.27 -13.71
CA PRO A 187 -7.40 -5.50 -12.95
C PRO A 187 -6.21 -6.32 -13.49
N PRO A 188 -5.66 -7.24 -12.69
CA PRO A 188 -4.61 -8.13 -13.18
C PRO A 188 -5.09 -8.92 -14.40
N GLY A 189 -4.19 -9.17 -15.35
CA GLY A 189 -4.46 -10.04 -16.50
C GLY A 189 -4.88 -11.44 -16.05
N ALA A 190 -5.66 -12.17 -16.86
CA ALA A 190 -6.21 -13.47 -16.45
C ALA A 190 -5.12 -14.47 -16.03
N ALA A 191 -4.10 -14.64 -16.87
CA ALA A 191 -2.96 -15.52 -16.57
C ALA A 191 -2.21 -15.04 -15.31
N ALA A 192 -1.90 -13.74 -15.21
CA ALA A 192 -1.21 -13.17 -14.05
C ALA A 192 -1.99 -13.36 -12.74
N GLY A 193 -3.32 -13.16 -12.76
CA GLY A 193 -4.18 -13.36 -11.60
C GLY A 193 -4.27 -14.83 -11.16
N ILE A 194 -4.32 -15.77 -12.11
CA ILE A 194 -4.30 -17.22 -11.81
C ILE A 194 -2.96 -17.62 -11.21
N VAL A 195 -1.85 -17.27 -11.86
CA VAL A 195 -0.51 -17.68 -11.39
C VAL A 195 -0.19 -17.04 -10.05
N ALA A 196 -0.48 -15.74 -9.86
CA ALA A 196 -0.31 -15.08 -8.56
C ALA A 196 -1.21 -15.69 -7.48
N GLY A 197 -2.46 -16.02 -7.83
CA GLY A 197 -3.38 -16.69 -6.91
C GLY A 197 -2.90 -18.07 -6.47
N LEU A 198 -2.37 -18.88 -7.39
CA LEU A 198 -1.79 -20.18 -7.08
C LEU A 198 -0.54 -20.06 -6.19
N ALA A 199 0.35 -19.11 -6.50
CA ALA A 199 1.53 -18.85 -5.67
C ALA A 199 1.13 -18.45 -4.24
N LEU A 200 0.12 -17.60 -4.08
CA LEU A 200 -0.41 -17.19 -2.78
C LEU A 200 -1.10 -18.34 -2.02
N VAL A 201 -1.78 -19.26 -2.71
CA VAL A 201 -2.31 -20.48 -2.07
C VAL A 201 -1.17 -21.35 -1.55
N ALA A 202 -0.10 -21.51 -2.33
CA ALA A 202 1.05 -22.32 -1.93
C ALA A 202 1.75 -21.73 -0.69
N VAL A 203 2.00 -20.41 -0.67
CA VAL A 203 2.50 -19.69 0.53
C VAL A 203 1.56 -19.92 1.72
N ALA A 204 0.24 -19.78 1.55
CA ALA A 204 -0.70 -20.00 2.65
C ALA A 204 -0.63 -21.43 3.24
N LEU A 205 -0.52 -22.44 2.38
CA LEU A 205 -0.44 -23.84 2.79
C LEU A 205 0.87 -24.17 3.50
N GLU A 206 1.98 -23.66 2.98
CA GLU A 206 3.30 -23.75 3.60
C GLU A 206 3.32 -23.09 4.97
N THR A 207 2.94 -21.80 5.06
CA THR A 207 2.96 -21.06 6.32
C THR A 207 2.07 -21.73 7.35
N ALA A 208 0.85 -22.14 6.97
CA ALA A 208 -0.05 -22.87 7.87
C ALA A 208 0.51 -24.26 8.26
N GLY A 209 1.15 -24.97 7.34
CA GLY A 209 1.80 -26.25 7.58
C GLY A 209 2.89 -26.14 8.64
N TRP A 210 3.76 -25.12 8.52
CA TRP A 210 4.78 -24.81 9.52
C TRP A 210 4.18 -24.47 10.88
N GLN A 211 3.10 -23.69 10.92
CA GLN A 211 2.43 -23.39 12.18
C GLN A 211 1.81 -24.62 12.85
N VAL A 212 1.23 -25.54 12.09
CA VAL A 212 0.74 -26.83 12.61
C VAL A 212 1.90 -27.69 13.11
N PHE A 213 3.01 -27.74 12.38
CA PHE A 213 4.23 -28.42 12.81
C PHE A 213 4.74 -27.85 14.14
N TYR A 214 4.88 -26.53 14.26
CA TYR A 214 5.31 -25.86 15.50
C TYR A 214 4.33 -26.05 16.65
N LEU A 215 3.02 -26.09 16.37
CA LEU A 215 2.02 -26.40 17.38
C LEU A 215 2.20 -27.82 17.95
N HIS A 216 2.51 -28.80 17.10
CA HIS A 216 2.79 -30.17 17.54
C HIS A 216 4.14 -30.28 18.26
N GLN A 217 5.18 -29.71 17.69
CA GLN A 217 6.55 -29.76 18.22
C GLN A 217 6.65 -29.05 19.56
N TYR A 218 6.10 -27.84 19.69
CA TYR A 218 6.24 -26.98 20.87
C TYR A 218 5.01 -26.98 21.80
N GLY A 219 3.94 -27.69 21.43
CA GLY A 219 2.75 -27.89 22.26
C GLY A 219 2.75 -29.19 23.07
N GLY A 220 3.69 -30.10 22.79
CA GLY A 220 3.83 -31.40 23.46
C GLY A 220 4.43 -31.33 24.87
N ARG A 221 4.62 -32.50 25.51
CA ARG A 221 5.21 -32.63 26.86
C ARG A 221 6.72 -32.36 26.92
N ASP A 222 7.40 -32.42 25.78
CA ASP A 222 8.88 -32.44 25.71
C ASP A 222 9.50 -31.04 25.73
N TYR A 223 8.72 -30.01 25.42
CA TYR A 223 9.11 -28.61 25.52
C TYR A 223 8.47 -27.96 26.74
N PRO A 224 9.00 -26.83 27.23
CA PRO A 224 8.33 -26.05 28.26
C PRO A 224 6.85 -25.91 27.87
N PRO A 225 5.92 -26.40 28.71
CA PRO A 225 4.51 -26.35 28.38
C PRO A 225 4.20 -24.90 28.08
N HIS A 226 3.50 -24.66 26.97
CA HIS A 226 3.09 -23.32 26.51
C HIS A 226 4.12 -22.51 25.69
N LEU A 227 5.23 -23.09 25.19
CA LEU A 227 6.13 -22.37 24.28
C LEU A 227 5.38 -21.82 23.04
N TYR A 228 4.56 -22.64 22.38
CA TYR A 228 3.76 -22.16 21.25
C TYR A 228 2.78 -21.04 21.64
N LYS A 229 2.21 -21.12 22.86
CA LYS A 229 1.36 -20.04 23.39
C LYS A 229 2.16 -18.74 23.51
N HIS A 230 3.40 -18.80 23.99
CA HIS A 230 4.27 -17.61 24.06
C HIS A 230 4.62 -17.06 22.67
N LEU A 231 4.76 -17.89 21.64
CA LEU A 231 4.93 -17.44 20.25
C LEU A 231 3.68 -16.73 19.68
N VAL A 232 2.48 -17.10 20.16
CA VAL A 232 1.22 -16.46 19.78
C VAL A 232 0.95 -15.20 20.59
N THR A 233 1.27 -15.18 21.90
CA THR A 233 1.02 -14.04 22.79
C THR A 233 2.11 -12.98 22.73
N GLY A 234 3.34 -13.37 22.35
CA GLY A 234 4.53 -12.50 22.32
C GLY A 234 5.32 -12.48 23.63
N GLU A 235 4.90 -13.25 24.64
CA GLU A 235 5.54 -13.24 25.95
C GLU A 235 6.98 -13.76 25.88
N GLY A 236 7.95 -12.84 26.00
CA GLY A 236 9.38 -13.15 25.95
C GLY A 236 9.92 -13.57 24.58
N THR A 237 9.12 -13.46 23.52
CA THR A 237 9.45 -13.98 22.16
C THR A 237 9.51 -12.90 21.09
N LEU A 238 9.41 -11.62 21.46
CA LEU A 238 9.49 -10.51 20.52
C LEU A 238 10.91 -10.38 19.96
N SER A 239 11.02 -10.34 18.64
CA SER A 239 12.29 -10.10 17.94
C SER A 239 12.69 -8.63 17.89
N SER A 240 11.71 -7.72 17.96
CA SER A 240 11.89 -6.28 18.13
C SER A 240 10.73 -5.70 18.95
N LEU A 241 10.86 -4.46 19.43
CA LEU A 241 9.83 -3.85 20.28
C LEU A 241 8.47 -3.74 19.57
N LEU A 242 8.45 -3.40 18.28
CA LEU A 242 7.21 -3.23 17.52
C LEU A 242 6.78 -4.48 16.74
N ALA A 243 7.56 -5.57 16.81
CA ALA A 243 7.21 -6.81 16.14
C ALA A 243 5.93 -7.42 16.72
N PRO A 244 5.02 -7.94 15.87
CA PRO A 244 3.97 -8.83 16.32
C PRO A 244 4.57 -10.15 16.85
N PRO A 245 3.84 -10.89 17.70
CA PRO A 245 4.20 -12.26 18.05
C PRO A 245 4.36 -13.11 16.78
N PHE A 246 5.42 -13.92 16.73
CA PHE A 246 5.82 -14.67 15.54
C PHE A 246 4.69 -15.57 14.99
N ALA A 247 4.09 -16.42 15.83
CA ALA A 247 3.05 -17.33 15.39
C ALA A 247 1.75 -16.60 14.98
N TYR A 248 1.44 -15.48 15.66
CA TYR A 248 0.33 -14.61 15.27
C TYR A 248 0.54 -14.05 13.86
N ALA A 249 1.73 -13.51 13.59
CA ALA A 249 2.07 -12.94 12.29
C ALA A 249 2.01 -13.98 11.18
N ALA A 250 2.52 -15.20 11.42
CA ALA A 250 2.48 -16.29 10.44
C ALA A 250 1.04 -16.71 10.10
N TRP A 251 0.17 -16.93 11.09
CA TRP A 251 -1.25 -17.25 10.83
C TRP A 251 -1.97 -16.14 10.06
N LEU A 252 -1.69 -14.89 10.42
CA LEU A 252 -2.24 -13.73 9.74
C LEU A 252 -1.76 -13.64 8.28
N THR A 253 -0.47 -13.89 8.03
CA THR A 253 0.10 -13.99 6.68
C THR A 253 -0.61 -15.09 5.87
N ALA A 254 -0.82 -16.27 6.44
CA ALA A 254 -1.54 -17.35 5.76
C ALA A 254 -2.99 -16.95 5.40
N VAL A 255 -3.71 -16.32 6.33
CA VAL A 255 -5.08 -15.82 6.08
C VAL A 255 -5.09 -14.74 5.00
N LEU A 256 -4.18 -13.77 5.08
CA LEU A 256 -4.05 -12.71 4.07
C LEU A 256 -3.68 -13.29 2.70
N ALA A 257 -2.86 -14.33 2.64
CA ALA A 257 -2.50 -15.02 1.41
C ALA A 257 -3.71 -15.70 0.77
N VAL A 258 -4.56 -16.38 1.55
CA VAL A 258 -5.83 -16.93 1.06
C VAL A 258 -6.75 -15.82 0.52
N VAL A 259 -6.90 -14.71 1.27
CA VAL A 259 -7.72 -13.57 0.83
C VAL A 259 -7.18 -12.97 -0.47
N CYS A 260 -5.86 -12.74 -0.56
CA CYS A 260 -5.21 -12.23 -1.76
C CYS A 260 -5.37 -13.19 -2.94
N ALA A 261 -5.28 -14.50 -2.71
CA ALA A 261 -5.49 -15.50 -3.75
C ALA A 261 -6.91 -15.44 -4.30
N VAL A 262 -7.92 -15.38 -3.44
CA VAL A 262 -9.32 -15.21 -3.84
C VAL A 262 -9.51 -13.92 -4.65
N LEU A 263 -8.92 -12.81 -4.19
CA LEU A 263 -8.97 -11.54 -4.93
C LEU A 263 -8.27 -11.63 -6.28
N ALA A 264 -7.15 -12.33 -6.37
CA ALA A 264 -6.39 -12.53 -7.61
C ALA A 264 -7.16 -13.40 -8.61
N PHE A 265 -7.75 -14.52 -8.17
CA PHE A 265 -8.61 -15.38 -9.00
C PHE A 265 -9.84 -14.62 -9.51
N ARG A 266 -10.45 -13.78 -8.66
CA ARG A 266 -11.56 -12.91 -9.03
C ARG A 266 -11.13 -11.70 -9.86
N ARG A 267 -9.82 -11.47 -10.01
CA ARG A 267 -9.23 -10.28 -10.65
C ARG A 267 -9.78 -8.99 -10.05
N ALA A 268 -9.99 -8.98 -8.73
CA ALA A 268 -10.46 -7.82 -8.02
C ALA A 268 -9.39 -6.71 -8.03
N PRO A 269 -9.75 -5.42 -8.17
CA PRO A 269 -8.79 -4.32 -8.13
C PRO A 269 -7.97 -4.27 -6.82
N ALA A 270 -8.56 -4.76 -5.71
CA ALA A 270 -7.91 -4.89 -4.42
C ALA A 270 -6.75 -5.90 -4.40
N ALA A 271 -6.72 -6.86 -5.32
CA ALA A 271 -5.69 -7.89 -5.39
C ALA A 271 -4.29 -7.28 -5.52
N ARG A 272 -4.18 -6.16 -6.25
CA ARG A 272 -2.89 -5.54 -6.53
C ARG A 272 -2.22 -4.91 -5.31
N PRO A 273 -2.79 -3.87 -4.65
CA PRO A 273 -2.10 -3.25 -3.52
C PRO A 273 -1.91 -4.23 -2.34
N LEU A 274 -2.90 -5.09 -2.08
CA LEU A 274 -2.80 -6.07 -1.01
C LEU A 274 -1.78 -7.17 -1.34
N GLY A 275 -1.82 -7.72 -2.55
CA GLY A 275 -0.87 -8.72 -3.02
C GLY A 275 0.56 -8.18 -3.19
N LEU A 276 0.75 -6.91 -3.53
CA LEU A 276 2.08 -6.28 -3.54
C LEU A 276 2.66 -6.14 -2.13
N ALA A 277 1.86 -5.69 -1.16
CA ALA A 277 2.31 -5.60 0.23
C ALA A 277 2.62 -6.98 0.81
N LEU A 278 1.77 -7.97 0.54
CA LEU A 278 1.98 -9.34 0.98
C LEU A 278 3.14 -10.03 0.26
N GLY A 279 3.28 -9.85 -1.06
CA GLY A 279 4.42 -10.38 -1.81
C GLY A 279 5.75 -9.80 -1.32
N LEU A 280 5.77 -8.52 -0.92
CA LEU A 280 6.93 -7.91 -0.28
C LEU A 280 7.20 -8.51 1.11
N LEU A 281 6.15 -8.76 1.90
CA LEU A 281 6.28 -9.42 3.21
C LEU A 281 6.91 -10.80 3.07
N VAL A 282 6.34 -11.65 2.21
CA VAL A 282 6.81 -13.03 1.96
C VAL A 282 8.23 -13.04 1.40
N LEU A 283 8.53 -12.14 0.45
CA LEU A 283 9.90 -11.99 -0.06
C LEU A 283 10.88 -11.63 1.06
N PHE A 284 10.52 -10.69 1.93
CA PHE A 284 11.41 -10.25 3.01
C PHE A 284 11.60 -11.34 4.06
N ASP A 285 10.53 -12.10 4.39
CA ASP A 285 10.56 -13.23 5.32
C ASP A 285 11.54 -14.32 4.84
N GLY A 286 11.41 -14.76 3.58
CA GLY A 286 12.35 -15.74 3.01
C GLY A 286 13.80 -15.23 2.94
N VAL A 287 14.02 -13.93 2.74
CA VAL A 287 15.37 -13.32 2.82
C VAL A 287 15.92 -13.35 4.25
N ILE A 288 15.11 -13.01 5.26
CA ILE A 288 15.51 -13.09 6.67
C ILE A 288 15.94 -14.53 6.99
N ASP A 289 15.10 -15.51 6.65
CA ASP A 289 15.40 -16.92 6.95
C ASP A 289 16.70 -17.37 6.29
N LEU A 290 16.90 -17.07 5.00
CA LEU A 290 18.13 -17.42 4.29
C LEU A 290 19.37 -16.75 4.92
N CYS A 291 19.23 -15.49 5.34
CA CYS A 291 20.24 -14.74 6.07
C CYS A 291 20.57 -15.40 7.42
N SER A 292 19.57 -15.78 8.21
CA SER A 292 19.75 -16.47 9.48
C SER A 292 20.44 -17.83 9.30
N TRP A 293 20.09 -18.60 8.27
CA TRP A 293 20.80 -19.86 7.96
C TRP A 293 22.24 -19.65 7.53
N HIS A 294 22.51 -18.59 6.77
CA HIS A 294 23.86 -18.20 6.40
C HIS A 294 24.69 -17.82 7.64
N ALA A 295 24.14 -16.99 8.54
CA ALA A 295 24.80 -16.59 9.79
C ALA A 295 25.07 -17.78 10.73
N ALA A 296 24.16 -18.75 10.78
CA ALA A 296 24.34 -19.98 11.54
C ALA A 296 25.33 -20.98 10.89
N HIS A 297 25.88 -20.66 9.71
CA HIS A 297 26.68 -21.57 8.88
C HIS A 297 25.97 -22.91 8.59
N LEU A 298 24.65 -22.87 8.44
CA LEU A 298 23.80 -24.03 8.13
C LEU A 298 23.30 -24.03 6.68
N LEU A 299 23.44 -22.91 5.98
CA LEU A 299 22.99 -22.78 4.60
C LEU A 299 23.63 -23.85 3.69
N PHE A 300 22.79 -24.61 2.99
CA PHE A 300 23.13 -25.74 2.11
C PHE A 300 23.76 -26.96 2.79
N LYS A 301 23.80 -27.01 4.13
CA LYS A 301 24.13 -28.25 4.84
C LYS A 301 22.89 -29.14 4.87
N THR A 302 22.99 -30.33 4.27
CA THR A 302 21.86 -31.27 4.15
C THR A 302 22.11 -32.63 4.78
N ARG A 303 23.38 -33.04 4.97
CA ARG A 303 23.73 -34.38 5.46
C ARG A 303 23.66 -34.50 6.98
N ASP A 304 23.98 -33.43 7.70
CA ASP A 304 24.20 -33.46 9.16
C ASP A 304 23.15 -32.67 9.94
N VAL A 305 22.05 -32.25 9.29
CA VAL A 305 20.99 -31.46 9.91
C VAL A 305 19.67 -32.22 9.90
N PRO A 306 18.78 -32.00 10.90
CA PRO A 306 17.43 -32.55 10.88
C PRO A 306 16.68 -32.22 9.59
N THR A 307 15.85 -33.16 9.11
CA THR A 307 15.06 -32.99 7.88
C THR A 307 14.16 -31.74 7.91
N SER A 308 13.68 -31.32 9.08
CA SER A 308 12.93 -30.08 9.23
C SER A 308 13.74 -28.86 8.84
N LEU A 309 15.02 -28.77 9.24
CA LEU A 309 15.90 -27.64 8.88
C LEU A 309 16.24 -27.63 7.39
N VAL A 310 16.33 -28.81 6.76
CA VAL A 310 16.49 -28.88 5.30
C VAL A 310 15.22 -28.36 4.61
N ALA A 311 14.04 -28.73 5.11
CA ALA A 311 12.78 -28.24 4.59
C ALA A 311 12.65 -26.72 4.75
N GLU A 312 12.97 -26.16 5.91
CA GLU A 312 12.95 -24.70 6.17
C GLU A 312 13.83 -23.94 5.17
N GLN A 313 15.03 -24.45 4.85
CA GLN A 313 15.89 -23.82 3.84
C GLN A 313 15.28 -23.83 2.44
N VAL A 314 14.63 -24.93 2.04
CA VAL A 314 13.95 -25.04 0.73
C VAL A 314 12.76 -24.09 0.67
N PHE A 315 12.01 -23.99 1.76
CA PHE A 315 10.84 -23.13 1.90
C PHE A 315 11.21 -21.64 1.92
N ALA A 316 12.30 -21.24 2.57
CA ALA A 316 12.82 -19.87 2.47
C ALA A 316 13.14 -19.46 1.01
N VAL A 317 13.72 -20.37 0.21
CA VAL A 317 13.95 -20.12 -1.23
C VAL A 317 12.63 -20.05 -2.00
N PHE A 318 11.67 -20.90 -1.65
CA PHE A 318 10.33 -20.86 -2.22
C PHE A 318 9.62 -19.53 -1.93
N ASP A 319 9.67 -19.02 -0.69
CA ASP A 319 9.09 -17.74 -0.30
C ASP A 319 9.69 -16.57 -1.06
N ILE A 320 11.01 -16.53 -1.23
CA ILE A 320 11.68 -15.52 -2.07
C ILE A 320 11.13 -15.57 -3.51
N ALA A 321 11.05 -16.77 -4.09
CA ALA A 321 10.57 -16.94 -5.46
C ALA A 321 9.09 -16.60 -5.60
N ALA A 322 8.25 -17.03 -4.66
CA ALA A 322 6.81 -16.79 -4.64
C ALA A 322 6.50 -15.30 -4.42
N GLY A 323 7.16 -14.67 -3.44
CA GLY A 323 7.06 -13.23 -3.17
C GLY A 323 7.45 -12.39 -4.39
N LEU A 324 8.59 -12.70 -5.02
CA LEU A 324 9.04 -12.02 -6.23
C LEU A 324 8.06 -12.23 -7.40
N LEU A 325 7.57 -13.46 -7.59
CA LEU A 325 6.59 -13.78 -8.63
C LEU A 325 5.30 -12.99 -8.45
N VAL A 326 4.76 -12.94 -7.23
CA VAL A 326 3.57 -12.16 -6.89
C VAL A 326 3.81 -10.67 -7.15
N LEU A 327 4.96 -10.14 -6.73
CA LEU A 327 5.34 -8.74 -6.97
C LEU A 327 5.36 -8.42 -8.46
N VAL A 328 6.04 -9.23 -9.28
CA VAL A 328 6.16 -9.01 -10.73
C VAL A 328 4.80 -9.10 -11.40
N LEU A 329 4.02 -10.16 -11.14
CA LEU A 329 2.73 -10.39 -11.80
C LEU A 329 1.68 -9.33 -11.45
N LEU A 330 1.66 -8.87 -10.20
CA LEU A 330 0.69 -7.86 -9.75
C LEU A 330 1.17 -6.41 -9.98
N ALA A 331 2.47 -6.18 -10.14
CA ALA A 331 3.01 -4.88 -10.54
C ALA A 331 2.70 -4.54 -12.01
N GLN A 332 2.56 -5.55 -12.87
CA GLN A 332 2.19 -5.33 -14.26
C GLN A 332 0.80 -4.68 -14.36
N ARG A 333 0.68 -3.65 -15.21
CA ARG A 333 -0.64 -3.08 -15.52
C ARG A 333 -1.34 -4.06 -16.46
N GLY A 334 -2.57 -4.46 -16.11
CA GLY A 334 -3.39 -5.25 -17.02
C GLY A 334 -3.50 -4.53 -18.37
N THR A 335 -3.28 -5.26 -19.46
CA THR A 335 -3.60 -4.77 -20.79
C THR A 335 -5.09 -4.48 -20.84
N VAL A 336 -5.47 -3.30 -21.35
CA VAL A 336 -6.88 -2.94 -21.60
C VAL A 336 -7.55 -4.12 -22.30
N ARG A 337 -8.69 -4.59 -21.79
CA ARG A 337 -9.40 -5.77 -22.29
C ARG A 337 -9.54 -5.67 -23.82
N PRO A 338 -8.92 -6.57 -24.61
CA PRO A 338 -9.15 -6.62 -26.05
C PRO A 338 -10.63 -6.86 -26.27
N GLY A 339 -11.29 -5.97 -27.02
CA GLY A 339 -12.72 -6.08 -27.29
C GLY A 339 -13.63 -5.26 -26.37
N THR A 340 -13.09 -4.42 -25.47
CA THR A 340 -13.84 -3.20 -25.14
C THR A 340 -13.78 -2.37 -26.41
N PRO A 341 -14.89 -2.15 -27.16
CA PRO A 341 -14.84 -1.26 -28.31
C PRO A 341 -14.21 0.02 -27.80
N ALA A 342 -13.15 0.50 -28.46
CA ALA A 342 -12.76 1.89 -28.27
C ALA A 342 -14.05 2.65 -28.55
N GLY A 343 -14.73 3.12 -27.50
CA GLY A 343 -15.99 3.84 -27.63
C GLY A 343 -15.78 4.84 -28.75
N PRO A 344 -16.73 4.95 -29.71
CA PRO A 344 -16.53 5.57 -31.01
C PRO A 344 -15.61 6.75 -30.83
N ALA A 345 -14.38 6.65 -31.40
CA ALA A 345 -13.31 7.60 -31.15
C ALA A 345 -13.95 8.98 -31.22
N TRP A 346 -14.10 9.63 -30.07
CA TRP A 346 -14.84 10.88 -30.00
C TRP A 346 -14.27 11.73 -31.13
N PRO A 347 -15.11 12.18 -32.09
CA PRO A 347 -14.60 12.89 -33.25
C PRO A 347 -13.66 13.96 -32.70
N PRO A 348 -12.43 14.10 -33.25
CA PRO A 348 -11.45 15.01 -32.72
C PRO A 348 -12.18 16.32 -32.45
N ARG A 349 -12.19 16.77 -31.18
CA ARG A 349 -12.89 18.00 -30.77
C ARG A 349 -12.46 19.06 -31.77
N GLN A 350 -13.30 19.30 -32.78
CA GLN A 350 -13.03 20.35 -33.72
C GLN A 350 -13.06 21.60 -32.84
N PRO A 351 -11.99 22.40 -32.81
CA PRO A 351 -12.07 23.70 -32.16
C PRO A 351 -13.35 24.35 -32.68
N PRO A 352 -14.18 24.94 -31.81
CA PRO A 352 -15.41 25.58 -32.24
C PRO A 352 -15.14 26.41 -33.49
N ALA A 353 -15.91 26.16 -34.57
CA ALA A 353 -15.63 26.70 -35.91
C ALA A 353 -15.51 28.24 -35.97
N TRP A 354 -15.87 28.95 -34.90
CA TRP A 354 -15.67 30.40 -34.75
C TRP A 354 -14.21 30.83 -34.58
N GLN A 355 -13.26 29.93 -34.28
CA GLN A 355 -11.84 30.29 -34.13
C GLN A 355 -11.00 30.16 -35.41
N ALA A 356 -11.48 29.47 -36.43
CA ALA A 356 -10.76 29.31 -37.70
C ALA A 356 -11.08 30.42 -38.74
N ALA A 357 -12.11 31.24 -38.48
CA ALA A 357 -12.44 32.39 -39.31
C ALA A 357 -11.64 33.63 -38.87
N GLY A 358 -10.33 33.59 -39.10
CA GLY A 358 -9.52 34.81 -39.18
C GLY A 358 -9.96 35.61 -40.40
N GLY A 359 -10.96 36.48 -40.24
CA GLY A 359 -11.36 37.41 -41.29
C GLY A 359 -12.86 37.67 -41.33
N GLN A 360 -13.21 38.90 -40.93
CA GLN A 360 -14.53 39.53 -41.01
C GLN A 360 -15.55 39.11 -39.93
N ARG A 361 -15.66 39.99 -38.93
CA ARG A 361 -16.84 40.10 -38.06
C ARG A 361 -18.06 40.43 -38.94
N PRO A 362 -19.08 39.57 -39.05
CA PRO A 362 -20.39 40.02 -39.47
C PRO A 362 -21.05 40.66 -38.24
N ALA A 363 -21.51 41.90 -38.39
CA ALA A 363 -22.33 42.59 -37.42
C ALA A 363 -23.68 41.88 -37.29
N TRP A 364 -23.75 40.85 -36.46
CA TRP A 364 -25.02 40.24 -36.07
C TRP A 364 -25.56 40.95 -34.84
N GLY A 365 -26.63 41.71 -35.08
CA GLY A 365 -27.43 42.36 -34.05
C GLY A 365 -27.98 41.36 -33.04
N SER A 366 -27.94 41.76 -31.79
CA SER A 366 -28.55 41.08 -30.66
C SER A 366 -30.07 41.27 -30.70
N PRO A 367 -30.91 40.21 -30.69
CA PRO A 367 -32.35 40.33 -30.46
C PRO A 367 -32.73 40.20 -28.99
N TYR A 368 -31.80 40.32 -28.04
CA TYR A 368 -32.16 40.40 -26.63
C TYR A 368 -32.40 41.85 -26.24
N GLN A 369 -33.68 42.24 -26.28
CA GLN A 369 -34.20 43.39 -25.56
C GLN A 369 -33.75 43.30 -24.09
N GLN A 370 -32.87 44.21 -23.69
CA GLN A 370 -32.63 44.46 -22.28
C GLN A 370 -33.89 45.13 -21.69
N PRO A 371 -34.41 44.66 -20.55
CA PRO A 371 -35.42 45.41 -19.80
C PRO A 371 -34.91 46.82 -19.47
N PRO A 372 -35.77 47.87 -19.51
CA PRO A 372 -35.35 49.21 -19.17
C PRO A 372 -34.85 49.26 -17.71
N LEU A 373 -33.59 49.64 -17.55
CA LEU A 373 -33.00 49.94 -16.24
C LEU A 373 -33.71 51.16 -15.63
N PRO A 374 -33.98 51.16 -14.31
CA PRO A 374 -34.54 52.32 -13.61
C PRO A 374 -33.63 53.56 -13.73
N PRO A 375 -34.19 54.77 -13.87
CA PRO A 375 -33.40 56.00 -13.91
C PRO A 375 -32.66 56.21 -12.58
N GLY A 376 -31.32 56.20 -12.60
CA GLY A 376 -30.52 56.63 -11.43
C GLY A 376 -29.17 55.94 -11.21
N TYR A 377 -28.87 54.81 -11.87
CA TYR A 377 -27.59 54.12 -11.69
C TYR A 377 -26.55 54.58 -12.72
N GLN A 378 -25.70 55.53 -12.34
CA GLN A 378 -24.44 55.81 -13.04
C GLN A 378 -23.39 54.77 -12.60
N VAL A 379 -22.99 53.90 -13.52
CA VAL A 379 -21.84 53.01 -13.32
C VAL A 379 -20.57 53.82 -13.61
N PRO A 380 -19.59 53.89 -12.70
CA PRO A 380 -18.34 54.60 -12.95
C PRO A 380 -17.57 53.95 -14.11
N HIS A 381 -17.26 54.75 -15.14
CA HIS A 381 -16.34 54.39 -16.20
C HIS A 381 -14.95 54.12 -15.61
N GLN A 382 -14.55 52.84 -15.53
CA GLN A 382 -13.14 52.48 -15.38
C GLN A 382 -12.46 52.52 -16.75
N SER A 383 -11.54 53.47 -16.91
CA SER A 383 -10.62 53.57 -18.04
C SER A 383 -9.74 52.31 -18.12
N PRO A 384 -9.55 51.68 -19.30
CA PRO A 384 -8.57 50.61 -19.46
C PRO A 384 -7.16 51.20 -19.41
N GLY A 385 -6.50 51.06 -18.26
CA GLY A 385 -5.09 51.35 -18.09
C GLY A 385 -4.23 50.37 -18.89
N ALA A 386 -3.43 50.92 -19.79
CA ALA A 386 -2.43 50.21 -20.57
C ALA A 386 -1.36 49.58 -19.67
N GLY A 387 -1.42 48.26 -19.50
CA GLY A 387 -0.35 47.42 -18.94
C GLY A 387 0.07 46.42 -20.00
N GLY A 388 0.94 46.85 -20.91
CA GLY A 388 1.39 46.05 -22.05
C GLY A 388 2.27 44.87 -21.63
N PHE A 389 1.84 43.66 -21.97
CA PHE A 389 2.74 42.58 -22.33
C PHE A 389 2.85 42.60 -23.85
N GLY A 390 4.04 42.91 -24.37
CA GLY A 390 4.31 42.91 -25.80
C GLY A 390 4.13 41.52 -26.42
N PRO A 391 3.93 41.44 -27.75
CA PRO A 391 3.91 40.16 -28.45
C PRO A 391 5.24 39.41 -28.26
N PRO A 392 5.22 38.07 -28.21
CA PRO A 392 6.44 37.28 -28.13
C PRO A 392 7.35 37.58 -29.34
N PRO A 393 8.69 37.56 -29.17
CA PRO A 393 9.62 37.79 -30.26
C PRO A 393 9.40 36.76 -31.39
N GLU A 394 9.48 37.23 -32.63
CA GLU A 394 9.41 36.38 -33.82
C GLU A 394 10.56 35.36 -33.80
N LEU A 395 10.21 34.08 -33.94
CA LEU A 395 11.18 33.01 -34.12
C LEU A 395 11.88 33.17 -35.49
N PRO A 396 13.20 32.91 -35.58
CA PRO A 396 13.93 33.06 -36.83
C PRO A 396 13.44 32.08 -37.92
N PRO A 397 13.43 32.47 -39.22
CA PRO A 397 12.71 31.74 -40.27
C PRO A 397 13.24 30.35 -40.67
N ASN A 398 14.36 29.87 -40.12
CA ASN A 398 15.08 28.70 -40.66
C ASN A 398 15.50 27.69 -39.57
N LEU A 399 14.54 27.13 -38.84
CA LEU A 399 14.80 25.92 -38.04
C LEU A 399 14.38 24.67 -38.82
N PRO A 400 15.31 23.77 -39.20
CA PRO A 400 14.97 22.50 -39.85
C PRO A 400 14.12 21.62 -38.91
N PRO A 401 13.19 20.81 -39.44
CA PRO A 401 12.38 19.92 -38.61
C PRO A 401 13.26 18.93 -37.85
N GLY A 402 13.22 18.94 -36.51
CA GLY A 402 13.81 17.90 -35.67
C GLY A 402 14.95 18.31 -34.74
N THR A 403 15.32 19.59 -34.65
CA THR A 403 16.31 20.02 -33.63
C THR A 403 15.66 20.13 -32.25
N PRO A 404 16.11 19.36 -31.24
CA PRO A 404 15.63 19.52 -29.87
C PRO A 404 15.98 20.92 -29.32
N PRO A 405 15.14 21.50 -28.45
CA PRO A 405 15.42 22.79 -27.85
C PRO A 405 16.75 22.76 -27.06
N PRO A 406 17.52 23.86 -27.05
CA PRO A 406 18.76 23.91 -26.29
C PRO A 406 18.49 23.66 -24.79
N PRO A 407 19.44 23.02 -24.06
CA PRO A 407 19.33 22.84 -22.62
C PRO A 407 19.14 24.18 -21.92
N ALA A 408 18.23 24.24 -20.95
CA ALA A 408 18.09 25.40 -20.09
C ALA A 408 19.43 25.68 -19.40
N GLY A 409 19.93 26.91 -19.53
CA GLY A 409 21.16 27.33 -18.86
C GLY A 409 21.07 27.16 -17.34
N PRO A 410 22.22 26.99 -16.65
CA PRO A 410 22.25 26.83 -15.21
C PRO A 410 21.59 28.02 -14.49
N PRO A 411 20.90 27.79 -13.36
CA PRO A 411 20.31 28.87 -12.57
C PRO A 411 21.37 29.89 -12.16
N ALA A 412 21.06 31.18 -12.32
CA ALA A 412 21.92 32.26 -11.83
C ALA A 412 22.12 32.10 -10.31
N THR A 413 23.38 32.13 -9.87
CA THR A 413 23.74 32.08 -8.45
C THR A 413 23.18 33.31 -7.74
N PRO A 414 22.48 33.15 -6.61
CA PRO A 414 21.98 34.28 -5.84
C PRO A 414 23.15 35.13 -5.29
N PRO A 415 22.97 36.46 -5.16
CA PRO A 415 23.99 37.34 -4.60
C PRO A 415 24.29 36.98 -3.13
N PRO A 416 25.54 37.18 -2.67
CA PRO A 416 25.92 36.90 -1.29
C PRO A 416 25.11 37.78 -0.33
N GLY A 417 24.37 37.13 0.56
CA GLY A 417 23.62 37.80 1.63
C GLY A 417 24.56 38.41 2.67
N PRO A 418 24.17 39.53 3.32
CA PRO A 418 24.99 40.21 4.31
C PRO A 418 25.15 39.38 5.60
N GLY A 419 26.40 39.33 6.05
CA GLY A 419 26.98 38.77 7.28
C GLY A 419 26.06 38.23 8.37
N ALA A 420 26.21 36.92 8.65
CA ALA A 420 25.84 36.34 9.93
C ALA A 420 26.97 36.59 10.97
N PRO A 421 26.65 36.98 12.22
CA PRO A 421 27.64 37.16 13.27
C PRO A 421 28.21 35.81 13.78
N PRO A 422 29.42 35.83 14.37
CA PRO A 422 30.10 34.62 14.84
C PRO A 422 29.33 33.98 16.01
N ARG A 423 29.18 32.66 15.93
CA ARG A 423 28.50 31.83 16.92
C ARG A 423 29.56 31.14 17.77
N ASP A 424 30.01 31.81 18.82
CA ASP A 424 30.81 31.20 19.87
C ASP A 424 29.90 30.32 20.74
N TRP A 425 30.17 29.02 20.76
CA TRP A 425 29.66 28.11 21.79
C TRP A 425 30.84 27.47 22.51
N PRO A 426 30.89 27.52 23.85
CA PRO A 426 31.90 26.83 24.63
C PRO A 426 31.63 25.33 24.65
N SER A 427 32.67 24.56 24.36
CA SER A 427 32.76 23.13 24.66
C SER A 427 32.97 22.96 26.15
N ASP A 428 31.91 22.58 26.88
CA ASP A 428 32.04 22.02 28.22
C ASP A 428 31.85 20.50 28.18
N SER A 429 32.86 19.87 28.77
CA SER A 429 33.04 18.47 29.10
C SER A 429 31.89 17.85 29.91
N ARG A 430 31.47 16.64 29.52
CA ARG A 430 31.40 15.43 30.36
C ARG A 430 31.05 14.19 29.55
#